data_AF-A0A166H2E4-F1
#
_entry.id   AF-A0A166H2E4-F1
#
_cell.length_a   1.000
_cell.length_b   1.000
_cell.length_c   1.000
_cell.angle_alpha   90.00
_cell.angle_beta   90.00
_cell.angle_gamma   90.00
#
_symmetry.space_group_name_H-M   'P 1'
#
loop_
_entity.id
_entity.type
_entity.pdbx_description
1 polymer ?
#
loop_
_entity_poly.entity_id
_entity_poly.type
_entity_poly.pdbx_seq_one_letter_code
_entity_poly.pdbx_strand_id
1 'polypeptide(L)'
;MRVNPNIHTIAPELVLEILRDECLSTLVSIAQVSSRLYTILKNNRSIWMNSPDIHDLPIPVGETLSTIPNSLFLRLAMRAVDIRSRLEAPIATPIRYSKISEPGKHLTAFLPSGDWVIASHCERLWIRNIRRGDLGLDSEPIFVARGKIQDIKFESVGFGKAILVFTINDWPSRENSPSETFILNLSFPSEESPEADPHITRVQNYTLPNSFSVVALHGPLLVILDTTLDTTETMSLNRFGIIDYQQGFGTEFSVDLPSFADGIGVEGLVPTITRLQLHTELKKLVIHVVLQNSPGLVRNRRAILLADIPRITPLVRSNLLMKSRELLWSQEKLKLTHSYLIPGHLVPSLLDGSNESTLSQYVPIDEFVVDRYGEMASPFDTENMVSVRFDPTRTEDPFRSFPFILKGDPDDAFYAHFTREHSAHFGSAGKTENLLDISCFNASCTRRSRFRIALPHELTGGQMYFMRRVDPSEGRIVLFIFEDEKPRVGSLYLVQY
;
A
#
# COMPACT_ATOMS: atom_id res chain seq x y z
N MET A 1 44.44 14.44 35.97
CA MET A 1 43.86 13.23 35.35
C MET A 1 43.16 13.65 34.07
N ARG A 2 43.58 13.15 32.89
CA ARG A 2 42.78 13.30 31.66
C ARG A 2 41.71 12.22 31.71
N VAL A 3 40.45 12.61 31.89
CA VAL A 3 39.32 11.70 31.71
C VAL A 3 39.20 11.47 30.20
N ASN A 4 39.38 10.23 29.75
CA ASN A 4 39.10 9.90 28.36
C ASN A 4 37.59 10.09 28.12
N PRO A 5 37.19 10.87 27.11
CA PRO A 5 35.79 11.08 26.82
C PRO A 5 35.14 9.72 26.49
N ASN A 6 34.08 9.41 27.22
CA ASN A 6 33.24 8.23 27.06
C ASN A 6 31.84 8.70 26.64
N ILE A 7 31.12 7.92 25.82
CA ILE A 7 29.72 8.18 25.46
C ILE A 7 28.81 8.37 26.68
N HIS A 8 29.14 7.77 27.83
CA HIS A 8 28.42 7.98 29.09
C HIS A 8 28.71 9.32 29.78
N THR A 9 29.78 10.02 29.39
CA THR A 9 30.25 11.26 30.01
C THR A 9 29.98 12.51 29.18
N ILE A 10 29.69 12.36 27.89
CA ILE A 10 29.33 13.48 27.00
C ILE A 10 27.86 13.89 27.18
N ALA A 11 27.53 15.11 26.77
CA ALA A 11 26.19 15.67 26.86
C ALA A 11 25.18 14.85 26.02
N PRO A 12 23.90 14.70 26.46
CA PRO A 12 22.89 13.94 25.72
C PRO A 12 22.72 14.40 24.27
N GLU A 13 22.84 15.69 24.00
CA GLU A 13 22.73 16.29 22.67
C GLU A 13 23.84 15.77 21.73
N LEU A 14 25.06 15.60 22.25
CA LEU A 14 26.16 15.02 21.49
C LEU A 14 25.95 13.52 21.24
N VAL A 15 25.36 12.79 22.20
CA VAL A 15 24.98 11.39 21.97
C VAL A 15 23.94 11.31 20.85
N LEU A 16 22.94 12.18 20.85
CA LEU A 16 21.91 12.20 19.81
C LEU A 16 22.48 12.56 18.43
N GLU A 17 23.43 13.50 18.35
CA GLU A 17 24.08 13.84 17.08
C GLU A 17 25.00 12.72 16.58
N ILE A 18 25.70 12.01 17.48
CA ILE A 18 26.53 10.84 17.10
C ILE A 18 25.66 9.72 16.52
N LEU A 19 24.47 9.52 17.08
CA LEU A 19 23.55 8.45 16.68
C LEU A 19 22.56 8.87 15.59
N ARG A 20 22.76 10.06 15.03
CA ARG A 20 21.89 10.60 13.99
C ARG A 20 21.98 9.72 12.74
N ASP A 21 20.82 9.48 12.13
CA ASP A 21 20.66 8.66 10.91
C ASP A 21 21.06 7.18 11.06
N GLU A 22 21.24 6.70 12.29
CA GLU A 22 21.47 5.27 12.57
C GLU A 22 20.19 4.44 12.38
N CYS A 23 20.36 3.20 11.93
CA CYS A 23 19.26 2.24 11.75
C CYS A 23 18.63 1.81 13.09
N LEU A 24 17.37 1.37 13.04
CA LEU A 24 16.62 0.89 14.22
C LEU A 24 17.38 -0.20 14.99
N SER A 25 18.05 -1.11 14.30
CA SER A 25 18.86 -2.18 14.93
C SER A 25 19.99 -1.63 15.82
N THR A 26 20.78 -0.68 15.31
CA THR A 26 21.84 -0.01 16.07
C THR A 26 21.27 0.72 17.29
N LEU A 27 20.21 1.52 17.09
CA LEU A 27 19.57 2.29 18.16
C LEU A 27 19.03 1.38 19.27
N VAL A 28 18.40 0.26 18.91
CA VAL A 28 17.93 -0.76 19.86
C VAL A 28 19.09 -1.36 20.65
N SER A 29 20.16 -1.79 19.99
CA SER A 29 21.33 -2.36 20.67
C SER A 29 21.94 -1.38 21.65
N ILE A 30 22.10 -0.10 21.26
CA ILE A 30 22.66 0.95 22.12
C ILE A 30 21.75 1.25 23.31
N ALA A 31 20.44 1.30 23.11
CA ALA A 31 19.48 1.49 24.19
C ALA A 31 19.57 0.37 25.26
N GLN A 32 19.96 -0.84 24.86
CA GLN A 32 20.11 -1.99 25.76
C GLN A 32 21.44 -2.01 26.52
N VAL A 33 22.42 -1.15 26.18
CA VAL A 33 23.75 -1.15 26.82
C VAL A 33 23.72 -0.60 28.24
N SER A 34 22.95 0.46 28.51
CA SER A 34 22.93 1.09 29.83
C SER A 34 21.64 1.85 30.10
N SER A 35 21.32 2.06 31.39
CA SER A 35 20.17 2.87 31.81
C SER A 35 20.22 4.31 31.31
N ARG A 36 21.40 4.94 31.27
CA ARG A 36 21.56 6.31 30.73
C ARG A 36 21.18 6.38 29.25
N LEU A 37 21.72 5.48 28.43
CA LEU A 37 21.46 5.45 26.98
C LEU A 37 20.00 5.09 26.70
N TYR A 38 19.45 4.13 27.45
CA TYR A 38 18.02 3.82 27.44
C TYR A 38 17.16 5.08 27.66
N THR A 39 17.44 5.84 28.72
CA THR A 39 16.67 7.06 29.04
C THR A 39 16.82 8.14 27.98
N ILE A 40 18.03 8.34 27.44
CA ILE A 40 18.27 9.30 26.35
C ILE A 40 17.44 8.91 25.12
N LEU A 41 17.55 7.68 24.63
CA LEU A 41 16.87 7.26 23.41
C LEU A 41 15.34 7.18 23.59
N LYS A 42 14.86 6.68 24.73
CA LYS A 42 13.42 6.56 25.02
C LYS A 42 12.69 7.91 25.02
N ASN A 43 13.35 8.98 25.48
CA ASN A 43 12.69 10.26 25.67
C ASN A 43 12.78 11.18 24.43
N ASN A 44 13.63 10.86 23.46
CA ASN A 44 13.88 11.71 22.30
C ASN A 44 13.27 11.10 21.03
N ARG A 45 12.12 11.62 20.56
CA ARG A 45 11.48 11.15 19.32
C ARG A 45 12.36 11.35 18.08
N SER A 46 13.09 12.48 18.02
CA SER A 46 13.86 12.87 16.83
C SER A 46 14.87 11.83 16.40
N ILE A 47 15.49 11.10 17.35
CA ILE A 47 16.49 10.09 17.01
C ILE A 47 15.87 8.92 16.22
N TRP A 48 14.65 8.53 16.56
CA TRP A 48 13.91 7.48 15.86
C TRP A 48 13.43 7.97 14.51
N MET A 49 12.90 9.20 14.44
CA MET A 49 12.39 9.79 13.20
C MET A 49 13.47 9.98 12.13
N ASN A 50 14.73 10.12 12.53
CA ASN A 50 15.86 10.23 11.61
C ASN A 50 16.36 8.85 11.13
N SER A 51 15.84 7.75 11.66
CA SER A 51 16.28 6.42 11.28
C SER A 51 15.83 6.08 9.85
N PRO A 52 16.71 5.57 8.98
CA PRO A 52 16.39 5.30 7.57
C PRO A 52 15.39 4.16 7.36
N ASP A 53 15.16 3.34 8.38
CA ASP A 53 14.19 2.24 8.43
C ASP A 53 13.01 2.52 9.38
N ILE A 54 12.71 3.79 9.68
CA ILE A 54 11.63 4.18 10.62
C ILE A 54 10.24 3.70 10.20
N HIS A 55 9.94 3.60 8.90
CA HIS A 55 8.63 3.11 8.45
C HIS A 55 8.45 1.59 8.60
N ASP A 56 9.52 0.87 8.94
CA ASP A 56 9.44 -0.56 9.26
C ASP A 56 8.86 -0.80 10.67
N LEU A 57 8.60 0.26 11.45
CA LEU A 57 7.94 0.14 12.73
C LEU A 57 6.51 -0.41 12.59
N PRO A 58 6.12 -1.40 13.41
CA PRO A 58 4.76 -1.92 13.48
C PRO A 58 3.82 -0.95 14.22
N ILE A 59 3.44 0.16 13.57
CA ILE A 59 2.65 1.24 14.17
C ILE A 59 1.24 0.73 14.53
N PRO A 60 0.76 0.95 15.77
CA PRO A 60 -0.61 0.62 16.17
C PRO A 60 -1.68 1.25 15.27
N VAL A 61 -2.80 0.56 15.07
CA VAL A 61 -3.94 1.10 14.31
C VAL A 61 -4.43 2.42 14.90
N GLY A 62 -4.69 3.39 14.03
CA GLY A 62 -5.16 4.71 14.44
C GLY A 62 -4.04 5.60 14.98
N GLU A 63 -2.79 5.12 15.02
CA GLU A 63 -1.62 5.93 15.29
C GLU A 63 -0.83 6.24 14.02
N THR A 64 0.02 7.26 14.11
CA THR A 64 1.01 7.64 13.08
C THR A 64 2.37 7.83 13.74
N LEU A 65 3.45 7.89 12.95
CA LEU A 65 4.80 8.14 13.48
C LEU A 65 4.89 9.42 14.34
N SER A 66 4.09 10.44 14.03
CA SER A 66 4.07 11.70 14.76
C SER A 66 3.25 11.65 16.05
N THR A 67 2.28 10.73 16.16
CA THR A 67 1.34 10.65 17.28
C THR A 67 1.64 9.52 18.27
N ILE A 68 2.39 8.49 17.88
CA ILE A 68 2.77 7.42 18.81
C ILE A 68 3.52 7.99 20.03
N PRO A 69 3.17 7.57 21.27
CA PRO A 69 3.87 8.01 22.46
C PRO A 69 5.37 7.67 22.44
N ASN A 70 6.21 8.56 22.96
CA ASN A 70 7.68 8.36 22.97
C ASN A 70 8.10 7.05 23.64
N SER A 71 7.36 6.65 24.69
CA SER A 71 7.58 5.41 25.43
C SER A 71 7.47 4.15 24.56
N LEU A 72 6.79 4.19 23.41
CA LEU A 72 6.56 3.03 22.56
C LEU A 72 7.66 2.81 21.51
N PHE A 73 8.41 3.84 21.11
CA PHE A 73 9.39 3.72 20.01
C PHE A 73 10.36 2.57 20.20
N LEU A 74 11.00 2.49 21.38
CA LEU A 74 11.97 1.42 21.63
C LEU A 74 11.34 0.03 21.54
N ARG A 75 10.12 -0.14 22.06
CA ARG A 75 9.42 -1.43 22.03
C ARG A 75 9.02 -1.81 20.61
N LEU A 76 8.52 -0.85 19.83
CA LEU A 76 8.17 -1.06 18.42
C LEU A 76 9.43 -1.34 17.58
N ALA A 77 10.53 -0.64 17.85
CA ALA A 77 11.81 -0.84 17.18
C ALA A 77 12.40 -2.22 17.50
N MET A 78 12.38 -2.65 18.77
CA MET A 78 12.77 -4.00 19.16
C MET A 78 11.95 -5.06 18.40
N ARG A 79 10.64 -4.84 18.25
CA ARG A 79 9.76 -5.74 17.52
C ARG A 79 10.07 -5.75 16.02
N ALA A 80 10.30 -4.60 15.40
CA ALA A 80 10.70 -4.50 13.99
C ALA A 80 12.03 -5.24 13.74
N VAL A 81 13.00 -5.08 14.64
CA VAL A 81 14.31 -5.76 14.57
C VAL A 81 14.16 -7.28 14.72
N ASP A 82 13.33 -7.76 15.66
CA ASP A 82 13.07 -9.20 15.83
C ASP A 82 12.37 -9.80 14.59
N ILE A 83 11.31 -9.16 14.10
CA ILE A 83 10.59 -9.57 12.88
C ILE A 83 11.57 -9.69 11.71
N ARG A 84 12.38 -8.65 11.50
CA ARG A 84 13.35 -8.62 10.42
C ARG A 84 14.39 -9.72 10.56
N SER A 85 14.92 -9.94 11.76
CA SER A 85 15.87 -11.02 12.02
C SER A 85 15.31 -12.40 11.71
N ARG A 86 14.00 -12.62 11.93
CA ARG A 86 13.34 -13.90 11.62
C ARG A 86 13.08 -14.08 10.13
N LEU A 87 12.65 -13.01 9.45
CA LEU A 87 12.43 -13.03 8.00
C LEU A 87 13.74 -13.18 7.21
N GLU A 88 14.82 -12.57 7.68
CA GLU A 88 16.17 -12.64 7.07
C GLU A 88 16.96 -13.89 7.47
N ALA A 89 16.37 -14.80 8.26
CA ALA A 89 16.97 -16.10 8.53
C ALA A 89 17.15 -16.91 7.22
N PRO A 90 18.12 -17.84 7.14
CA PRO A 90 18.35 -18.64 5.93
C PRO A 90 17.09 -19.34 5.42
N ILE A 91 16.22 -19.77 6.33
CA ILE A 91 14.86 -20.21 6.08
C ILE A 91 13.99 -19.65 7.20
N ALA A 92 13.07 -18.75 6.86
CA ALA A 92 12.07 -18.20 7.75
C ALA A 92 10.94 -19.22 7.95
N THR A 93 10.79 -19.69 9.19
CA THR A 93 9.73 -20.63 9.59
C THR A 93 8.65 -19.89 10.36
N PRO A 94 7.35 -20.16 10.11
CA PRO A 94 6.30 -19.44 10.79
C PRO A 94 6.20 -19.84 12.26
N ILE A 95 5.94 -18.86 13.12
CA ILE A 95 5.67 -19.05 14.54
C ILE A 95 4.23 -19.49 14.76
N ARG A 96 3.30 -18.95 13.96
CA ARG A 96 1.87 -19.24 14.07
C ARG A 96 1.16 -19.04 12.75
N TYR A 97 0.07 -19.78 12.57
CA TYR A 97 -0.88 -19.55 11.49
C TYR A 97 -2.31 -19.71 12.00
N SER A 98 -3.24 -18.97 11.42
CA SER A 98 -4.66 -19.06 11.76
C SER A 98 -5.53 -18.90 10.52
N LYS A 99 -6.64 -19.64 10.47
CA LYS A 99 -7.71 -19.43 9.49
C LYS A 99 -8.42 -18.13 9.84
N ILE A 100 -8.49 -17.20 8.90
CA ILE A 100 -9.10 -15.88 9.09
C ILE A 100 -10.32 -15.64 8.21
N SER A 101 -10.61 -16.50 7.23
CA SER A 101 -11.86 -16.41 6.48
C SER A 101 -12.25 -17.77 5.95
N GLU A 102 -13.55 -18.06 5.97
CA GLU A 102 -14.13 -19.22 5.30
C GLU A 102 -14.52 -18.87 3.86
N PRO A 103 -14.83 -19.87 3.01
CA PRO A 103 -15.28 -19.62 1.65
C PRO A 103 -16.53 -18.74 1.61
N GLY A 104 -16.56 -17.80 0.66
CA GLY A 104 -17.67 -16.85 0.49
C GLY A 104 -17.67 -15.67 1.45
N LYS A 105 -16.84 -15.67 2.50
CA LYS A 105 -16.61 -14.49 3.35
C LYS A 105 -15.50 -13.64 2.74
N HIS A 106 -15.75 -12.33 2.58
CA HIS A 106 -14.77 -11.41 2.00
C HIS A 106 -14.02 -10.66 3.09
N LEU A 107 -12.80 -11.10 3.37
CA LEU A 107 -11.83 -10.26 4.06
C LEU A 107 -11.37 -9.16 3.10
N THR A 108 -11.55 -7.91 3.53
CA THR A 108 -11.40 -6.76 2.64
C THR A 108 -10.07 -6.05 2.85
N ALA A 109 -9.62 -5.89 4.09
CA ALA A 109 -8.32 -5.26 4.37
C ALA A 109 -7.74 -5.65 5.73
N PHE A 110 -6.40 -5.66 5.80
CA PHE A 110 -5.67 -5.63 7.07
C PHE A 110 -5.37 -4.18 7.42
N LEU A 111 -5.53 -3.84 8.69
CA LEU A 111 -5.17 -2.53 9.21
C LEU A 111 -3.69 -2.49 9.62
N PRO A 112 -3.08 -1.29 9.75
CA PRO A 112 -1.73 -1.13 10.30
C PRO A 112 -1.56 -1.91 11.61
N SER A 113 -0.35 -2.28 12.02
CA SER A 113 -0.14 -3.19 13.17
C SER A 113 -0.60 -4.65 12.98
N GLY A 114 -1.36 -4.93 11.90
CA GLY A 114 -1.85 -6.24 11.47
C GLY A 114 -2.85 -6.93 12.41
N ASP A 115 -3.02 -6.45 13.64
CA ASP A 115 -3.84 -7.09 14.66
C ASP A 115 -5.33 -6.85 14.45
N TRP A 116 -5.68 -5.83 13.68
CA TRP A 116 -7.06 -5.55 13.32
C TRP A 116 -7.29 -5.79 11.83
N VAL A 117 -8.46 -6.31 11.52
CA VAL A 117 -8.89 -6.56 10.14
C VAL A 117 -10.27 -5.99 9.88
N ILE A 118 -10.49 -5.58 8.64
CA ILE A 118 -11.79 -5.22 8.11
C ILE A 118 -12.32 -6.40 7.31
N ALA A 119 -13.51 -6.85 7.70
CA ALA A 119 -14.29 -7.81 6.95
C ALA A 119 -15.60 -7.16 6.50
N SER A 120 -16.02 -7.43 5.27
CA SER A 120 -17.33 -7.02 4.79
C SER A 120 -18.03 -8.18 4.09
N HIS A 121 -19.34 -8.30 4.30
CA HIS A 121 -20.15 -9.31 3.64
C HIS A 121 -21.52 -8.71 3.34
N CYS A 122 -21.83 -8.58 2.04
CA CYS A 122 -23.01 -7.89 1.54
C CYS A 122 -23.13 -6.49 2.16
N GLU A 123 -24.18 -6.24 2.94
CA GLU A 123 -24.45 -4.97 3.61
C GLU A 123 -23.78 -4.80 4.99
N ARG A 124 -22.98 -5.77 5.46
CA ARG A 124 -22.44 -5.74 6.82
C ARG A 124 -20.93 -5.53 6.83
N LEU A 125 -20.46 -4.78 7.82
CA LEU A 125 -19.07 -4.45 8.04
C LEU A 125 -18.66 -4.80 9.47
N TRP A 126 -17.47 -5.38 9.62
CA TRP A 126 -16.86 -5.68 10.91
C TRP A 126 -15.42 -5.18 10.95
N ILE A 127 -14.99 -4.73 12.13
CA ILE A 127 -13.59 -4.46 12.44
C ILE A 127 -13.24 -5.31 13.65
N ARG A 128 -12.31 -6.25 13.50
CA ARG A 128 -12.06 -7.28 14.51
C ARG A 128 -10.58 -7.46 14.78
N ASN A 129 -10.27 -7.73 16.03
CA ASN A 129 -8.91 -8.04 16.44
C ASN A 129 -8.66 -9.55 16.29
N ILE A 130 -7.78 -9.93 15.38
CA ILE A 130 -7.48 -11.34 15.07
C ILE A 130 -6.80 -12.08 16.22
N ARG A 131 -6.23 -11.37 17.21
CA ARG A 131 -5.67 -12.00 18.41
C ARG A 131 -6.74 -12.59 19.32
N ARG A 132 -8.00 -12.16 19.17
CA ARG A 132 -9.14 -12.69 19.93
C ARG A 132 -9.68 -14.01 19.39
N GLY A 133 -9.12 -14.52 18.28
CA GLY A 133 -9.53 -15.79 17.67
C GLY A 133 -10.28 -15.56 16.36
N ASP A 134 -11.40 -16.27 16.19
CA ASP A 134 -12.25 -16.19 14.99
C ASP A 134 -12.74 -14.75 14.75
N LEU A 135 -12.96 -14.39 13.49
CA LEU A 135 -13.54 -13.10 13.11
C LEU A 135 -14.94 -12.91 13.68
N GLY A 136 -15.63 -13.99 14.05
CA GLY A 136 -16.93 -13.94 14.69
C GLY A 136 -17.93 -13.16 13.84
N LEU A 137 -18.02 -13.46 12.53
CA LEU A 137 -18.93 -12.74 11.61
C LEU A 137 -20.42 -12.95 11.91
N ASP A 138 -20.73 -13.83 12.87
CA ASP A 138 -22.07 -13.99 13.44
C ASP A 138 -22.38 -12.95 14.55
N SER A 139 -21.36 -12.20 14.98
CA SER A 139 -21.51 -11.08 15.94
C SER A 139 -22.10 -9.84 15.28
N GLU A 140 -22.56 -8.91 16.12
CA GLU A 140 -23.11 -7.63 15.67
C GLU A 140 -22.06 -6.85 14.85
N PRO A 141 -22.39 -6.45 13.60
CA PRO A 141 -21.50 -5.65 12.77
C PRO A 141 -21.34 -4.24 13.32
N ILE A 142 -20.17 -3.63 13.09
CA ILE A 142 -19.94 -2.22 13.47
C ILE A 142 -20.79 -1.26 12.62
N PHE A 143 -21.17 -1.69 11.41
CA PHE A 143 -22.01 -0.92 10.50
C PHE A 143 -22.86 -1.82 9.61
N VAL A 144 -24.10 -1.41 9.38
CA VAL A 144 -25.05 -2.06 8.44
C VAL A 144 -25.48 -1.04 7.38
N ALA A 145 -25.12 -1.34 6.13
CA ALA A 145 -25.48 -0.61 4.93
C ALA A 145 -26.89 -0.95 4.44
N ARG A 146 -27.39 -0.17 3.48
CA ARG A 146 -28.62 -0.50 2.72
C ARG A 146 -28.37 -1.26 1.42
N GLY A 147 -27.10 -1.45 1.06
CA GLY A 147 -26.65 -2.11 -0.16
C GLY A 147 -25.29 -2.77 0.04
N LYS A 148 -24.70 -3.29 -1.02
CA LYS A 148 -23.42 -4.01 -0.95
C LYS A 148 -22.27 -3.04 -0.73
N ILE A 149 -21.45 -3.31 0.29
CA ILE A 149 -20.25 -2.52 0.60
C ILE A 149 -19.11 -2.90 -0.35
N GLN A 150 -18.47 -1.88 -0.94
CA GLN A 150 -17.35 -2.00 -1.88
C GLN A 150 -16.29 -0.90 -1.63
N ASP A 151 -15.17 -0.97 -2.35
CA ASP A 151 -14.10 0.04 -2.39
C ASP A 151 -13.61 0.58 -1.04
N ILE A 152 -13.37 -0.31 -0.08
CA ILE A 152 -12.93 0.08 1.26
C ILE A 152 -11.52 0.70 1.22
N LYS A 153 -11.36 1.87 1.86
CA LYS A 153 -10.10 2.60 2.07
C LYS A 153 -9.98 3.00 3.53
N PHE A 154 -8.80 2.82 4.11
CA PHE A 154 -8.54 3.09 5.51
C PHE A 154 -7.29 3.94 5.68
N GLU A 155 -7.34 4.90 6.60
CA GLU A 155 -6.19 5.72 6.96
C GLU A 155 -6.16 5.98 8.47
N SER A 156 -4.98 5.83 9.08
CA SER A 156 -4.77 6.23 10.48
C SER A 156 -4.48 7.73 10.55
N VAL A 157 -5.20 8.44 11.42
CA VAL A 157 -5.08 9.89 11.60
C VAL A 157 -4.17 10.24 12.78
N GLY A 158 -4.05 9.33 13.75
CA GLY A 158 -3.25 9.52 14.95
C GLY A 158 -4.09 9.65 16.22
N PHE A 159 -3.46 9.46 17.38
CA PHE A 159 -4.12 9.51 18.70
C PHE A 159 -5.29 8.52 18.81
N GLY A 160 -5.08 7.29 18.35
CA GLY A 160 -6.09 6.23 18.27
C GLY A 160 -7.23 6.50 17.29
N LYS A 161 -7.13 7.48 16.39
CA LYS A 161 -8.20 7.83 15.44
C LYS A 161 -7.86 7.38 14.03
N ALA A 162 -8.89 6.96 13.30
CA ALA A 162 -8.78 6.57 11.91
C ALA A 162 -9.99 7.01 11.09
N ILE A 163 -9.83 7.03 9.78
CA ILE A 163 -10.89 7.27 8.81
C ILE A 163 -11.06 5.99 7.99
N LEU A 164 -12.32 5.57 7.83
CA LEU A 164 -12.70 4.49 6.96
C LEU A 164 -13.67 5.01 5.90
N VAL A 165 -13.36 4.79 4.64
CA VAL A 165 -14.20 5.16 3.50
C VAL A 165 -14.59 3.91 2.74
N PHE A 166 -15.84 3.83 2.31
CA PHE A 166 -16.33 2.77 1.44
C PHE A 166 -17.50 3.25 0.60
N THR A 167 -17.75 2.56 -0.50
CA THR A 167 -18.89 2.81 -1.39
C THR A 167 -19.99 1.79 -1.10
N ILE A 168 -21.24 2.21 -1.27
CA ILE A 168 -22.42 1.35 -1.23
C ILE A 168 -23.07 1.42 -2.61
N ASN A 169 -23.24 0.25 -3.21
CA ASN A 169 -23.96 0.08 -4.46
C ASN A 169 -25.24 -0.71 -4.22
N ASP A 170 -26.32 -0.32 -4.90
CA ASP A 170 -27.55 -1.12 -4.93
C ASP A 170 -27.24 -2.51 -5.48
N TRP A 171 -27.72 -3.57 -4.82
CA TRP A 171 -27.56 -4.94 -5.31
C TRP A 171 -28.93 -5.60 -5.53
N PRO A 172 -29.20 -6.19 -6.71
CA PRO A 172 -28.34 -6.25 -7.90
C PRO A 172 -28.12 -4.85 -8.52
N SER A 173 -26.90 -4.60 -9.01
CA SER A 173 -26.51 -3.33 -9.59
C SER A 173 -27.39 -3.01 -10.80
N ARG A 174 -28.18 -1.95 -10.72
CA ARG A 174 -28.79 -1.34 -11.91
C ARG A 174 -27.72 -0.49 -12.59
N GLU A 175 -27.61 -0.61 -13.91
CA GLU A 175 -26.77 0.30 -14.70
C GLU A 175 -27.16 1.75 -14.33
N ASN A 176 -26.16 2.57 -13.99
CA ASN A 176 -26.32 3.98 -13.63
C ASN A 176 -27.06 4.25 -12.30
N SER A 177 -27.05 3.33 -11.32
CA SER A 177 -27.42 3.69 -9.94
C SER A 177 -26.32 4.55 -9.29
N PRO A 178 -26.68 5.65 -8.59
CA PRO A 178 -25.71 6.45 -7.86
C PRO A 178 -25.09 5.66 -6.71
N SER A 179 -23.76 5.71 -6.63
CA SER A 179 -23.02 5.13 -5.52
C SER A 179 -23.01 6.09 -4.34
N GLU A 180 -23.39 5.62 -3.15
CA GLU A 180 -23.21 6.39 -1.93
C GLU A 180 -21.83 6.10 -1.33
N THR A 181 -21.04 7.15 -1.10
CA THR A 181 -19.78 7.03 -0.36
C THR A 181 -20.01 7.36 1.10
N PHE A 182 -19.59 6.45 1.98
CA PHE A 182 -19.65 6.62 3.43
C PHE A 182 -18.25 6.85 3.97
N ILE A 183 -18.16 7.77 4.92
CA ILE A 183 -16.95 8.13 5.65
C ILE A 183 -17.24 7.96 7.14
N LEU A 184 -16.54 7.02 7.77
CA LEU A 184 -16.64 6.74 9.19
C LEU A 184 -15.37 7.22 9.89
N ASN A 185 -15.53 8.07 10.90
CA ASN A 185 -14.45 8.36 11.82
C ASN A 185 -14.47 7.32 12.95
N LEU A 186 -13.38 6.60 13.10
CA LEU A 186 -13.22 5.53 14.07
C LEU A 186 -12.32 5.98 15.21
N SER A 187 -12.65 5.52 16.42
CA SER A 187 -11.75 5.57 17.57
C SER A 187 -11.41 4.15 17.98
N PHE A 188 -10.11 3.85 17.96
CA PHE A 188 -9.55 2.60 18.44
C PHE A 188 -9.25 2.69 19.93
N PRO A 189 -9.34 1.57 20.65
CA PRO A 189 -8.96 1.52 22.05
C PRO A 189 -7.44 1.74 22.21
N SER A 190 -7.03 2.26 23.38
CA SER A 190 -5.62 2.33 23.72
C SER A 190 -5.05 0.93 23.96
N GLU A 191 -3.74 0.78 23.85
CA GLU A 191 -3.07 -0.49 24.19
C GLU A 191 -3.27 -0.90 25.65
N GLU A 192 -3.57 0.04 26.54
CA GLU A 192 -3.87 -0.22 27.96
C GLU A 192 -5.26 -0.84 28.15
N SER A 193 -6.14 -0.74 27.15
CA SER A 193 -7.47 -1.36 27.12
C SER A 193 -7.66 -2.21 25.85
N PRO A 194 -6.85 -3.26 25.63
CA PRO A 194 -6.84 -4.01 24.38
C PRO A 194 -8.12 -4.83 24.14
N GLU A 195 -9.00 -4.92 25.14
CA GLU A 195 -10.26 -5.68 25.12
C GLU A 195 -11.46 -4.89 24.60
N ALA A 196 -11.38 -3.55 24.52
CA ALA A 196 -12.44 -2.74 23.95
C ALA A 196 -12.50 -2.90 22.42
N ASP A 197 -13.69 -2.76 21.84
CA ASP A 197 -13.87 -2.74 20.38
C ASP A 197 -13.79 -1.29 19.86
N PRO A 198 -13.35 -1.09 18.60
CA PRO A 198 -13.39 0.22 17.99
C PRO A 198 -14.84 0.68 17.84
N HIS A 199 -15.07 1.99 17.95
CA HIS A 199 -16.40 2.57 17.81
C HIS A 199 -16.40 3.71 16.80
N ILE A 200 -17.57 3.91 16.19
CA ILE A 200 -17.81 4.99 15.24
C ILE A 200 -18.09 6.28 16.02
N THR A 201 -17.27 7.29 15.80
CA THR A 201 -17.42 8.61 16.41
C THR A 201 -18.21 9.58 15.53
N ARG A 202 -18.16 9.39 14.21
CA ARG A 202 -18.88 10.21 13.23
C ARG A 202 -19.17 9.42 11.97
N VAL A 203 -20.33 9.67 11.39
CA VAL A 203 -20.72 9.18 10.07
C VAL A 203 -20.99 10.38 9.17
N GLN A 204 -20.43 10.36 7.97
CA GLN A 204 -20.77 11.26 6.87
C GLN A 204 -21.03 10.43 5.63
N ASN A 205 -21.89 10.92 4.75
CA ASN A 205 -22.12 10.27 3.46
C ASN A 205 -22.38 11.30 2.37
N TYR A 206 -21.88 10.97 1.18
CA TYR A 206 -22.03 11.78 -0.03
C TYR A 206 -22.50 10.90 -1.17
N THR A 207 -23.29 11.46 -2.07
CA THR A 207 -23.65 10.79 -3.31
C THR A 207 -22.59 11.13 -4.35
N LEU A 208 -21.93 10.11 -4.90
CA LEU A 208 -21.02 10.30 -6.03
C LEU A 208 -21.81 10.28 -7.35
N PRO A 209 -21.32 10.98 -8.39
CA PRO A 209 -21.87 10.81 -9.73
C PRO A 209 -21.76 9.34 -10.16
N ASN A 210 -22.76 8.87 -10.91
CA ASN A 210 -22.76 7.53 -11.49
C ASN A 210 -21.44 7.29 -12.23
N SER A 211 -20.77 6.15 -11.95
CA SER A 211 -19.49 5.65 -12.53
C SER A 211 -18.22 5.80 -11.69
N PHE A 212 -18.20 6.65 -10.66
CA PHE A 212 -16.98 6.89 -9.89
C PHE A 212 -16.78 5.89 -8.74
N SER A 213 -15.55 5.39 -8.61
CA SER A 213 -15.09 4.60 -7.47
C SER A 213 -14.06 5.37 -6.65
N VAL A 214 -14.01 5.15 -5.33
CA VAL A 214 -12.98 5.75 -4.46
C VAL A 214 -11.70 4.93 -4.54
N VAL A 215 -10.65 5.53 -5.12
CA VAL A 215 -9.37 4.85 -5.38
C VAL A 215 -8.27 5.21 -4.37
N ALA A 216 -8.32 6.40 -3.78
CA ALA A 216 -7.37 6.80 -2.74
C ALA A 216 -8.00 7.69 -1.66
N LEU A 217 -7.42 7.65 -0.46
CA LEU A 217 -7.77 8.45 0.72
C LEU A 217 -6.47 9.01 1.31
N HIS A 218 -6.43 10.32 1.56
CA HIS A 218 -5.38 10.93 2.37
C HIS A 218 -5.88 12.20 3.07
N GLY A 219 -5.85 12.20 4.40
CA GLY A 219 -6.40 13.27 5.22
C GLY A 219 -7.84 13.59 4.83
N PRO A 220 -8.20 14.85 4.52
CA PRO A 220 -9.54 15.23 4.10
C PRO A 220 -9.84 14.90 2.62
N LEU A 221 -8.87 14.38 1.86
CA LEU A 221 -8.97 14.23 0.41
C LEU A 221 -9.35 12.80 0.00
N LEU A 222 -10.38 12.69 -0.84
CA LEU A 222 -10.74 11.46 -1.54
C LEU A 222 -10.40 11.62 -3.03
N VAL A 223 -9.73 10.63 -3.61
CA VAL A 223 -9.55 10.55 -5.06
C VAL A 223 -10.57 9.55 -5.61
N ILE A 224 -11.33 10.00 -6.59
CA ILE A 224 -12.31 9.18 -7.30
C ILE A 224 -11.89 8.98 -8.75
N LEU A 225 -12.10 7.78 -9.29
CA LEU A 225 -11.80 7.44 -10.67
C LEU A 225 -13.06 6.94 -11.36
N ASP A 226 -13.30 7.44 -12.57
CA ASP A 226 -14.37 6.95 -13.42
C ASP A 226 -14.06 5.53 -13.89
N THR A 227 -14.98 4.61 -13.59
CA THR A 227 -14.86 3.17 -13.93
C THR A 227 -15.71 2.77 -15.14
N THR A 228 -16.37 3.73 -15.80
CA THR A 228 -17.08 3.43 -17.05
C THR A 228 -16.10 3.03 -18.14
N LEU A 229 -16.19 1.76 -18.55
CA LEU A 229 -15.65 1.30 -19.81
C LEU A 229 -16.71 1.61 -20.86
N ASP A 230 -16.54 2.68 -21.64
CA ASP A 230 -17.42 2.91 -22.78
C ASP A 230 -17.23 1.76 -23.78
N THR A 231 -18.21 0.87 -23.83
CA THR A 231 -18.19 -0.32 -24.70
C THR A 231 -18.54 0.02 -26.15
N THR A 232 -18.91 1.27 -26.44
CA THR A 232 -19.54 1.62 -27.72
C THR A 232 -18.74 2.53 -28.64
N GLU A 233 -17.80 3.37 -28.21
CA GLU A 233 -16.97 4.12 -29.16
C GLU A 233 -15.69 4.74 -28.53
N THR A 234 -14.53 4.15 -28.84
CA THR A 234 -13.16 4.73 -28.99
C THR A 234 -12.53 5.76 -28.02
N MET A 235 -13.16 6.28 -26.97
CA MET A 235 -12.46 7.17 -26.02
C MET A 235 -12.81 6.88 -24.56
N SER A 236 -11.82 6.42 -23.80
CA SER A 236 -11.87 6.55 -22.34
C SER A 236 -11.86 8.05 -22.01
N LEU A 237 -12.88 8.52 -21.28
CA LEU A 237 -12.96 9.94 -20.91
C LEU A 237 -11.82 10.36 -19.96
N ASN A 238 -11.10 9.39 -19.36
CA ASN A 238 -9.96 9.62 -18.46
C ASN A 238 -10.27 10.67 -17.39
N ARG A 239 -11.50 10.62 -16.88
CA ARG A 239 -12.03 11.54 -15.86
C ARG A 239 -11.73 10.98 -14.48
N PHE A 240 -11.31 11.86 -13.60
CA PHE A 240 -11.15 11.57 -12.19
C PHE A 240 -11.48 12.82 -11.39
N GLY A 241 -11.70 12.68 -10.09
CA GLY A 241 -12.00 13.81 -9.22
C GLY A 241 -11.23 13.74 -7.91
N ILE A 242 -11.08 14.89 -7.27
CA ILE A 242 -10.58 14.98 -5.89
C ILE A 242 -11.64 15.73 -5.07
N ILE A 243 -12.03 15.13 -3.94
CA ILE A 243 -13.05 15.66 -3.03
C ILE A 243 -12.39 16.00 -1.70
N ASP A 244 -12.57 17.24 -1.23
CA ASP A 244 -12.39 17.56 0.19
C ASP A 244 -13.72 17.25 0.90
N TYR A 245 -13.78 16.10 1.55
CA TYR A 245 -15.03 15.64 2.16
C TYR A 245 -15.37 16.43 3.44
N GLN A 246 -14.40 17.09 4.08
CA GLN A 246 -14.68 17.89 5.28
C GLN A 246 -15.37 19.20 4.89
N GLN A 247 -14.96 19.78 3.77
CA GLN A 247 -15.55 21.00 3.24
C GLN A 247 -16.77 20.74 2.34
N GLY A 248 -16.90 19.52 1.79
CA GLY A 248 -17.98 19.13 0.89
C GLY A 248 -17.83 19.70 -0.52
N PHE A 249 -16.59 19.89 -0.97
CA PHE A 249 -16.26 20.37 -2.32
C PHE A 249 -15.53 19.28 -3.09
N GLY A 250 -15.83 19.15 -4.37
CA GLY A 250 -15.12 18.28 -5.29
C GLY A 250 -14.69 19.04 -6.54
N THR A 251 -13.56 18.64 -7.11
CA THR A 251 -13.12 19.11 -8.41
C THR A 251 -12.94 17.90 -9.30
N GLU A 252 -13.57 17.92 -10.46
CA GLU A 252 -13.37 16.95 -11.51
C GLU A 252 -12.28 17.44 -12.46
N PHE A 253 -11.38 16.53 -12.83
CA PHE A 253 -10.23 16.81 -13.66
C PHE A 253 -10.31 16.08 -15.01
N SER A 254 -9.99 16.84 -16.06
CA SER A 254 -9.61 16.30 -17.36
C SER A 254 -8.09 16.33 -17.52
N VAL A 255 -7.53 15.34 -18.20
CA VAL A 255 -6.09 15.23 -18.47
C VAL A 255 -5.85 15.10 -19.96
N ASP A 256 -5.00 15.97 -20.51
CA ASP A 256 -4.43 15.73 -21.83
C ASP A 256 -3.32 14.71 -21.68
N LEU A 257 -3.61 13.45 -22.03
CA LEU A 257 -2.61 12.39 -21.98
C LEU A 257 -1.64 12.57 -23.16
N PRO A 258 -0.31 12.50 -22.92
CA PRO A 258 0.67 12.76 -23.97
C PRO A 258 0.55 11.73 -25.08
N SER A 259 0.71 12.19 -26.32
CA SER A 259 0.90 11.34 -27.49
C SER A 259 2.23 10.60 -27.33
N PHE A 260 2.18 9.31 -27.02
CA PHE A 260 3.38 8.46 -26.99
C PHE A 260 3.81 8.01 -28.41
N ALA A 261 3.30 8.64 -29.46
CA ALA A 261 3.55 8.27 -30.86
C ALA A 261 5.03 8.39 -31.25
N ASP A 262 5.70 9.46 -30.80
CA ASP A 262 7.07 9.82 -31.21
C ASP A 262 8.13 8.81 -30.71
N GLY A 263 7.84 8.07 -29.64
CA GLY A 263 8.77 7.08 -29.07
C GLY A 263 8.53 5.64 -29.53
N ILE A 264 7.41 5.37 -30.20
CA ILE A 264 6.89 3.99 -30.39
C ILE A 264 6.65 3.66 -31.87
N GLY A 265 6.57 4.64 -32.77
CA GLY A 265 6.38 4.40 -34.21
C GLY A 265 5.04 3.73 -34.54
N VAL A 266 4.07 3.80 -33.62
CA VAL A 266 2.72 3.23 -33.76
C VAL A 266 1.72 4.36 -33.55
N GLU A 267 1.01 4.73 -34.61
CA GLU A 267 -0.15 5.63 -34.54
C GLU A 267 -1.35 4.89 -33.94
N GLY A 268 -2.15 5.57 -33.12
CA GLY A 268 -3.47 5.06 -32.68
C GLY A 268 -3.56 4.36 -31.32
N LEU A 269 -2.57 4.53 -30.43
CA LEU A 269 -2.69 4.06 -29.04
C LEU A 269 -3.69 4.92 -28.26
N VAL A 270 -4.71 4.30 -27.67
CA VAL A 270 -5.67 4.97 -26.77
C VAL A 270 -5.16 4.85 -25.34
N PRO A 271 -4.81 5.97 -24.68
CA PRO A 271 -4.38 5.96 -23.29
C PRO A 271 -5.58 5.88 -22.34
N THR A 272 -5.53 4.97 -21.37
CA THR A 272 -6.56 4.81 -20.35
C THR A 272 -5.95 4.82 -18.95
N ILE A 273 -6.46 5.69 -18.07
CA ILE A 273 -6.08 5.72 -16.66
C ILE A 273 -6.62 4.45 -15.99
N THR A 274 -5.72 3.66 -15.40
CA THR A 274 -6.09 2.42 -14.70
C THR A 274 -5.94 2.54 -13.19
N ARG A 275 -5.13 3.49 -12.72
CA ARG A 275 -4.87 3.68 -11.30
C ARG A 275 -4.41 5.10 -10.99
N LEU A 276 -4.84 5.61 -9.85
CA LEU A 276 -4.40 6.89 -9.28
C LEU A 276 -3.92 6.67 -7.84
N GLN A 277 -2.82 7.31 -7.48
CA GLN A 277 -2.30 7.29 -6.12
C GLN A 277 -1.86 8.69 -5.68
N LEU A 278 -2.08 9.01 -4.42
CA LEU A 278 -1.51 10.22 -3.80
C LEU A 278 -0.13 9.88 -3.23
N HIS A 279 0.89 10.61 -3.68
CA HIS A 279 2.23 10.55 -3.10
C HIS A 279 2.41 11.72 -2.14
N THR A 280 2.28 11.44 -0.84
CA THR A 280 2.22 12.46 0.22
C THR A 280 3.53 13.21 0.40
N GLU A 281 4.67 12.51 0.36
CA GLU A 281 5.99 13.12 0.51
C GLU A 281 6.35 14.07 -0.64
N LEU A 282 6.15 13.63 -1.89
CA LEU A 282 6.36 14.46 -3.08
C LEU A 282 5.25 15.49 -3.31
N LYS A 283 4.10 15.35 -2.61
CA LYS A 283 2.87 16.12 -2.86
C LYS A 283 2.42 16.05 -4.32
N LYS A 284 2.52 14.85 -4.91
CA LYS A 284 2.18 14.57 -6.30
C LYS A 284 1.07 13.53 -6.43
N LEU A 285 0.31 13.64 -7.51
CA LEU A 285 -0.58 12.61 -8.00
C LEU A 285 0.21 11.70 -8.96
N VAL A 286 0.22 10.40 -8.68
CA VAL A 286 0.80 9.37 -9.54
C VAL A 286 -0.32 8.74 -10.35
N ILE A 287 -0.22 8.82 -11.67
CA ILE A 287 -1.25 8.37 -12.61
C ILE A 287 -0.68 7.22 -13.43
N HIS A 288 -1.24 6.03 -13.30
CA HIS A 288 -0.87 4.88 -14.13
C HIS A 288 -1.79 4.82 -15.33
N VAL A 289 -1.17 4.74 -16.50
CA VAL A 289 -1.85 4.74 -17.79
C VAL A 289 -1.47 3.46 -18.52
N VAL A 290 -2.48 2.78 -19.08
CA VAL A 290 -2.27 1.71 -20.06
C VAL A 290 -2.54 2.27 -21.45
N LEU A 291 -1.65 1.96 -22.38
CA LEU A 291 -1.77 2.32 -23.78
C LEU A 291 -2.18 1.07 -24.55
N GLN A 292 -3.37 1.11 -25.16
CA GLN A 292 -3.92 -0.02 -25.91
C GLN A 292 -4.08 0.32 -27.38
N ASN A 293 -3.73 -0.64 -28.25
CA ASN A 293 -4.15 -0.58 -29.65
C ASN A 293 -5.62 -1.00 -29.75
N SER A 294 -6.30 -0.55 -30.80
CA SER A 294 -7.64 -1.00 -31.21
C SER A 294 -7.74 -2.54 -31.18
N PRO A 295 -8.95 -3.10 -31.00
CA PRO A 295 -9.13 -4.48 -30.55
C PRO A 295 -8.53 -5.48 -31.55
N GLY A 296 -7.46 -6.18 -31.15
CA GLY A 296 -6.87 -7.25 -31.96
C GLY A 296 -5.40 -7.59 -31.69
N LEU A 297 -4.59 -6.66 -31.14
CA LEU A 297 -3.19 -6.95 -30.77
C LEU A 297 -2.90 -6.52 -29.33
N VAL A 298 -2.63 -7.51 -28.47
CA VAL A 298 -2.33 -7.36 -27.03
C VAL A 298 -0.88 -6.90 -26.84
N ARG A 299 -0.55 -5.67 -27.25
CA ARG A 299 0.65 -4.97 -26.75
C ARG A 299 0.20 -3.87 -25.80
N ASN A 300 -0.11 -4.25 -24.56
CA ASN A 300 -0.38 -3.30 -23.49
C ASN A 300 0.95 -2.64 -23.09
N ARG A 301 1.16 -1.38 -23.48
CA ARG A 301 2.23 -0.56 -22.91
C ARG A 301 1.71 0.15 -21.67
N ARG A 302 2.61 0.48 -20.74
CA ARG A 302 2.26 1.17 -19.49
C ARG A 302 3.07 2.45 -19.39
N ALA A 303 2.51 3.48 -18.78
CA ALA A 303 3.19 4.72 -18.47
C ALA A 303 2.81 5.20 -17.07
N ILE A 304 3.72 5.93 -16.45
CA ILE A 304 3.52 6.62 -15.17
C ILE A 304 3.60 8.11 -15.45
N LEU A 305 2.56 8.85 -15.07
CA LEU A 305 2.52 10.30 -15.17
C LEU A 305 2.48 10.91 -13.77
N LEU A 306 3.12 12.06 -13.62
CA LEU A 306 3.11 12.82 -12.37
C LEU A 306 2.46 14.18 -12.59
N ALA A 307 1.56 14.56 -11.69
CA ALA A 307 1.01 15.91 -11.59
C ALA A 307 1.15 16.43 -10.16
N ASP A 308 1.20 17.74 -9.98
CA ASP A 308 1.07 18.31 -8.63
C ASP A 308 -0.36 18.10 -8.12
N ILE A 309 -0.53 17.87 -6.81
CA ILE A 309 -1.87 17.75 -6.22
C ILE A 309 -2.55 19.13 -6.34
N PRO A 310 -3.63 19.26 -7.13
CA PRO A 310 -4.29 20.53 -7.34
C PRO A 310 -4.95 21.02 -6.05
N ARG A 311 -4.97 22.33 -5.85
CA ARG A 311 -5.68 22.93 -4.70
C ARG A 311 -7.17 22.95 -5.01
N ILE A 312 -7.96 22.34 -4.15
CA ILE A 312 -9.42 22.40 -4.26
C ILE A 312 -9.85 23.80 -3.86
N THR A 313 -10.33 24.58 -4.84
CA THR A 313 -10.79 25.95 -4.62
C THR A 313 -12.12 25.92 -3.85
N PRO A 314 -12.23 26.56 -2.67
CA PRO A 314 -13.48 26.58 -1.91
C PRO A 314 -14.57 27.27 -2.72
N LEU A 315 -15.70 26.59 -2.94
CA LEU A 315 -16.86 27.18 -3.61
C LEU A 315 -17.73 27.91 -2.58
N VAL A 316 -18.13 29.15 -2.87
CA VAL A 316 -19.03 29.90 -1.98
C VAL A 316 -20.40 29.23 -1.99
N ARG A 317 -20.84 28.73 -0.83
CA ARG A 317 -22.20 28.20 -0.64
C ARG A 317 -23.20 29.36 -0.65
N SER A 318 -23.74 29.69 -1.81
CA SER A 318 -24.71 30.79 -1.96
C SER A 318 -26.15 30.41 -1.63
N ASN A 319 -26.49 29.11 -1.49
CA ASN A 319 -27.86 28.65 -1.31
C ASN A 319 -28.11 27.94 0.03
N LEU A 320 -29.08 28.46 0.80
CA LEU A 320 -29.58 27.94 2.09
C LEU A 320 -30.38 26.63 2.00
N LEU A 321 -30.46 25.98 0.83
CA LEU A 321 -31.37 24.85 0.57
C LEU A 321 -30.69 23.55 0.07
N MET A 322 -29.36 23.48 -0.03
CA MET A 322 -28.69 22.23 -0.38
C MET A 322 -28.85 21.19 0.74
N LYS A 323 -29.20 19.96 0.35
CA LYS A 323 -29.26 18.82 1.28
C LYS A 323 -27.84 18.52 1.77
N SER A 324 -27.69 18.11 3.03
CA SER A 324 -26.40 17.85 3.69
C SER A 324 -25.52 16.76 3.05
N ARG A 325 -25.97 16.10 1.97
CA ARG A 325 -25.33 14.97 1.28
C ARG A 325 -24.82 15.31 -0.12
N GLU A 326 -25.08 16.52 -0.62
CA GLU A 326 -24.68 16.94 -1.96
C GLU A 326 -23.29 17.60 -1.93
N LEU A 327 -22.44 17.22 -2.88
CA LEU A 327 -21.13 17.83 -3.11
C LEU A 327 -21.26 18.98 -4.11
N LEU A 328 -20.52 20.06 -3.84
CA LEU A 328 -20.34 21.15 -4.80
C LEU A 328 -19.18 20.83 -5.72
N TRP A 329 -19.43 20.81 -7.02
CA TRP A 329 -18.45 20.42 -8.03
C TRP A 329 -17.90 21.61 -8.82
N SER A 330 -16.60 21.61 -9.05
CA SER A 330 -15.94 22.40 -10.10
C SER A 330 -15.29 21.47 -11.14
N GLN A 331 -14.92 22.03 -12.29
CA GLN A 331 -14.17 21.33 -13.33
C GLN A 331 -12.88 22.07 -13.62
N GLU A 332 -11.78 21.32 -13.70
CA GLU A 332 -10.46 21.86 -14.01
C GLU A 332 -9.70 20.94 -14.97
N LYS A 333 -8.66 21.49 -15.59
CA LYS A 333 -7.73 20.74 -16.43
C LYS A 333 -6.44 20.50 -15.67
N LEU A 334 -6.08 19.23 -15.48
CA LEU A 334 -4.85 18.87 -14.78
C LEU A 334 -3.64 19.09 -15.69
N LYS A 335 -2.64 19.80 -15.19
CA LYS A 335 -1.35 19.95 -15.86
C LYS A 335 -0.40 18.83 -15.42
N LEU A 336 0.04 18.02 -16.37
CA LEU A 336 1.09 17.03 -16.14
C LEU A 336 2.44 17.73 -15.94
N THR A 337 3.24 17.22 -15.01
CA THR A 337 4.58 17.71 -14.72
C THR A 337 5.66 16.83 -15.33
N HIS A 338 5.48 15.51 -15.29
CA HIS A 338 6.45 14.55 -15.80
C HIS A 338 5.75 13.30 -16.34
N SER A 339 6.43 12.58 -17.21
CA SER A 339 5.98 11.31 -17.80
C SER A 339 7.12 10.32 -17.89
N TYR A 340 6.83 9.06 -17.59
CA TYR A 340 7.75 7.94 -17.72
C TYR A 340 7.07 6.80 -18.47
N LEU A 341 7.64 6.38 -19.59
CA LEU A 341 7.14 5.23 -20.36
C LEU A 341 7.79 3.95 -19.83
N ILE A 342 6.98 3.00 -19.38
CA ILE A 342 7.49 1.71 -18.89
C ILE A 342 7.92 0.86 -20.11
N PRO A 343 9.18 0.43 -20.19
CA PRO A 343 9.62 -0.47 -21.23
C PRO A 343 8.95 -1.84 -21.04
N GLY A 344 8.52 -2.48 -22.13
CA GLY A 344 7.85 -3.78 -22.03
C GLY A 344 8.76 -4.99 -21.93
N HIS A 345 10.07 -4.80 -21.87
CA HIS A 345 11.06 -5.84 -21.58
C HIS A 345 12.30 -5.18 -20.97
N LEU A 346 13.17 -5.97 -20.37
CA LEU A 346 14.44 -5.47 -19.82
C LEU A 346 15.34 -4.95 -20.95
N VAL A 347 15.61 -3.64 -20.97
CA VAL A 347 16.49 -2.98 -21.95
C VAL A 347 17.82 -2.58 -21.29
N PRO A 348 18.95 -2.52 -22.03
CA PRO A 348 20.26 -2.16 -21.47
C PRO A 348 20.27 -0.81 -20.74
N SER A 349 19.48 0.17 -21.20
CA SER A 349 19.36 1.48 -20.55
C SER A 349 18.76 1.42 -19.14
N LEU A 350 18.01 0.36 -18.80
CA LEU A 350 17.59 0.12 -17.42
C LEU A 350 18.73 -0.40 -16.55
N LEU A 351 19.69 -1.13 -17.16
CA LEU A 351 20.83 -1.75 -16.47
C LEU A 351 21.95 -0.74 -16.17
N ASP A 352 22.08 0.30 -16.98
CA ASP A 352 23.16 1.29 -16.89
C ASP A 352 22.99 2.31 -15.73
N GLY A 353 21.97 2.17 -14.90
CA GLY A 353 21.46 3.29 -14.12
C GLY A 353 21.86 3.40 -12.65
N SER A 354 22.17 2.31 -11.94
CA SER A 354 21.98 2.42 -10.49
C SER A 354 22.63 1.37 -9.59
N ASN A 355 23.43 1.87 -8.67
CA ASN A 355 23.93 1.14 -7.52
C ASN A 355 22.86 1.13 -6.40
N GLU A 356 22.52 -0.05 -5.86
CA GLU A 356 21.55 -0.18 -4.76
C GLU A 356 21.91 0.73 -3.56
N SER A 357 23.20 1.02 -3.32
CA SER A 357 23.63 1.94 -2.25
C SER A 357 23.16 3.39 -2.41
N THR A 358 22.71 3.78 -3.61
CA THR A 358 22.18 5.13 -3.88
C THR A 358 20.66 5.19 -3.88
N LEU A 359 19.96 4.07 -3.64
CA LEU A 359 18.49 3.99 -3.65
C LEU A 359 17.84 5.03 -2.76
N SER A 360 18.40 5.26 -1.57
CA SER A 360 17.88 6.19 -0.57
C SER A 360 17.97 7.67 -0.97
N GLN A 361 18.74 8.00 -2.02
CA GLN A 361 18.85 9.38 -2.53
C GLN A 361 17.65 9.78 -3.39
N TYR A 362 16.86 8.80 -3.86
CA TYR A 362 15.76 9.01 -4.79
C TYR A 362 14.43 8.59 -4.16
N VAL A 363 13.36 9.31 -4.52
CA VAL A 363 12.03 9.06 -3.95
C VAL A 363 11.30 7.97 -4.76
N PRO A 364 10.87 6.87 -4.15
CA PRO A 364 10.22 5.76 -4.85
C PRO A 364 8.85 6.16 -5.40
N ILE A 365 8.61 5.92 -6.70
CA ILE A 365 7.31 6.20 -7.35
C ILE A 365 6.49 4.94 -7.48
N ASP A 366 7.05 3.90 -8.11
CA ASP A 366 6.35 2.65 -8.40
C ASP A 366 7.30 1.48 -8.58
N GLU A 367 6.79 0.27 -8.35
CA GLU A 367 7.47 -1.00 -8.59
C GLU A 367 6.64 -1.83 -9.55
N PHE A 368 7.26 -2.25 -10.64
CA PHE A 368 6.63 -3.14 -11.60
C PHE A 368 7.59 -4.25 -11.99
N VAL A 369 7.01 -5.26 -12.61
CA VAL A 369 7.74 -6.40 -13.12
C VAL A 369 7.82 -6.32 -14.64
N VAL A 370 8.98 -6.69 -15.19
CA VAL A 370 9.24 -6.80 -16.62
C VAL A 370 9.82 -8.17 -16.97
N ASP A 371 9.41 -8.68 -18.13
CA ASP A 371 9.93 -9.92 -18.68
C ASP A 371 11.41 -9.78 -19.04
N ARG A 372 12.19 -10.82 -18.75
CA ARG A 372 13.62 -10.89 -19.08
C ARG A 372 13.84 -11.11 -20.58
N TYR A 373 12.97 -11.88 -21.23
CA TYR A 373 13.03 -12.19 -22.65
C TYR A 373 11.68 -11.76 -23.25
N GLY A 374 11.66 -10.74 -24.11
CA GLY A 374 10.39 -10.27 -24.71
C GLY A 374 9.68 -11.37 -25.52
N GLU A 375 8.35 -11.22 -25.73
CA GLU A 375 7.40 -11.99 -26.58
C GLU A 375 7.46 -13.55 -26.66
N MET A 376 8.46 -14.22 -26.11
CA MET A 376 8.60 -15.69 -26.11
C MET A 376 8.84 -16.30 -24.72
N ALA A 377 8.77 -15.50 -23.65
CA ALA A 377 8.93 -16.00 -22.29
C ALA A 377 7.70 -16.79 -21.81
N SER A 378 7.94 -17.92 -21.16
CA SER A 378 6.96 -18.61 -20.33
C SER A 378 6.52 -17.67 -19.19
N PRO A 379 5.27 -17.71 -18.70
CA PRO A 379 4.84 -16.97 -17.49
C PRO A 379 5.60 -17.37 -16.21
N PHE A 380 6.56 -18.30 -16.32
CA PHE A 380 7.47 -18.74 -15.26
C PHE A 380 8.93 -18.30 -15.49
N ASP A 381 9.25 -17.62 -16.61
CA ASP A 381 10.62 -17.22 -16.95
C ASP A 381 11.00 -15.89 -16.30
N THR A 382 11.65 -15.97 -15.14
CA THR A 382 12.42 -14.92 -14.44
C THR A 382 11.98 -13.47 -14.72
N GLU A 383 10.81 -13.13 -14.23
CA GLU A 383 10.34 -11.76 -14.06
C GLU A 383 11.37 -10.93 -13.26
N ASN A 384 11.78 -9.76 -13.76
CA ASN A 384 12.66 -8.84 -13.03
C ASN A 384 11.84 -7.70 -12.43
N MET A 385 12.03 -7.44 -11.14
CA MET A 385 11.43 -6.29 -10.49
C MET A 385 12.23 -5.04 -10.84
N VAL A 386 11.54 -3.96 -11.18
CA VAL A 386 12.11 -2.64 -11.45
C VAL A 386 11.42 -1.64 -10.52
N SER A 387 12.20 -0.91 -9.72
CA SER A 387 11.70 0.25 -8.95
C SER A 387 12.02 1.51 -9.73
N VAL A 388 10.98 2.28 -10.07
CA VAL A 388 11.11 3.61 -10.67
C VAL A 388 11.04 4.64 -9.57
N ARG A 389 12.05 5.52 -9.55
CA ARG A 389 12.23 6.57 -8.56
C ARG A 389 12.32 7.93 -9.22
N PHE A 390 12.09 8.95 -8.42
CA PHE A 390 12.09 10.34 -8.83
C PHE A 390 13.18 11.11 -8.07
N ASP A 391 13.99 11.83 -8.83
CA ASP A 391 14.96 12.78 -8.32
C ASP A 391 14.36 14.20 -8.36
N PRO A 392 13.96 14.76 -7.20
CA PRO A 392 13.38 16.10 -7.18
C PRO A 392 14.41 17.20 -7.46
N THR A 393 15.71 16.89 -7.45
CA THR A 393 16.77 17.87 -7.69
C THR A 393 17.10 18.06 -9.17
N ARG A 394 16.68 17.13 -10.03
CA ARG A 394 16.95 17.16 -11.47
C ARG A 394 15.72 17.65 -12.23
N THR A 395 15.95 18.60 -13.14
CA THR A 395 14.90 19.13 -14.02
C THR A 395 14.77 18.32 -15.31
N GLU A 396 15.88 17.79 -15.83
CA GLU A 396 15.92 16.96 -17.02
C GLU A 396 16.10 15.48 -16.63
N ASP A 397 15.20 14.63 -17.14
CA ASP A 397 15.17 13.18 -16.86
C ASP A 397 15.22 12.85 -15.35
N PRO A 398 14.21 13.27 -14.57
CA PRO A 398 14.18 13.07 -13.12
C PRO A 398 13.88 11.62 -12.73
N PHE A 399 13.43 10.78 -13.67
CA PHE A 399 13.15 9.38 -13.37
C PHE A 399 14.44 8.54 -13.40
N ARG A 400 14.57 7.65 -12.43
CA ARG A 400 15.65 6.67 -12.36
C ARG A 400 15.07 5.29 -12.14
N SER A 401 15.57 4.32 -12.88
CA SER A 401 15.09 2.94 -12.81
C SER A 401 16.16 2.06 -12.18
N PHE A 402 15.74 1.29 -11.20
CA PHE A 402 16.59 0.37 -10.45
C PHE A 402 16.12 -1.05 -10.77
N PRO A 403 16.80 -1.79 -11.67
CA PRO A 403 16.46 -3.17 -11.96
C PRO A 403 17.05 -4.10 -10.89
N PHE A 404 16.22 -5.00 -10.40
CA PHE A 404 16.61 -6.01 -9.43
C PHE A 404 16.60 -7.36 -10.12
N ILE A 405 17.76 -7.70 -10.68
CA ILE A 405 17.93 -8.96 -11.42
C ILE A 405 17.99 -10.11 -10.42
N LEU A 406 17.12 -11.09 -10.61
CA LEU A 406 17.19 -12.34 -9.87
C LEU A 406 18.42 -13.13 -10.32
N LYS A 407 19.37 -13.31 -9.41
CA LYS A 407 20.37 -14.38 -9.51
C LYS A 407 19.70 -15.62 -8.94
N GLY A 408 19.14 -16.46 -9.83
CA GLY A 408 18.49 -17.70 -9.43
C GLY A 408 19.46 -18.56 -8.62
N ASP A 409 19.03 -18.98 -7.44
CA ASP A 409 19.56 -20.17 -6.78
C ASP A 409 18.89 -21.38 -7.44
N PRO A 410 19.64 -22.36 -7.96
CA PRO A 410 19.08 -23.57 -8.57
C PRO A 410 18.20 -24.39 -7.62
N ASP A 411 18.32 -24.21 -6.31
CA ASP A 411 17.56 -24.94 -5.30
C ASP A 411 16.21 -24.28 -4.94
N ASP A 412 15.92 -23.07 -5.45
CA ASP A 412 14.67 -22.37 -5.15
C ASP A 412 13.58 -22.73 -6.18
N ALA A 413 12.53 -23.38 -5.70
CA ALA A 413 11.41 -23.87 -6.53
C ALA A 413 10.48 -22.75 -7.03
N PHE A 414 10.40 -21.61 -6.32
CA PHE A 414 9.46 -20.55 -6.66
C PHE A 414 9.87 -19.17 -6.15
N TYR A 415 9.68 -18.16 -6.99
CA TYR A 415 10.02 -16.76 -6.73
C TYR A 415 8.80 -15.85 -6.86
N ALA A 416 8.63 -14.92 -5.92
CA ALA A 416 7.57 -13.93 -5.94
C ALA A 416 8.05 -12.50 -5.73
N HIS A 417 7.59 -11.56 -6.58
CA HIS A 417 7.76 -10.12 -6.41
C HIS A 417 6.51 -9.45 -5.84
N PHE A 418 6.76 -8.45 -5.00
CA PHE A 418 5.73 -7.63 -4.38
C PHE A 418 5.97 -6.15 -4.67
N THR A 419 4.88 -5.42 -4.91
CA THR A 419 4.90 -3.96 -5.05
C THR A 419 5.10 -3.27 -3.70
N ARG A 420 5.30 -1.95 -3.69
CA ARG A 420 5.33 -1.11 -2.47
C ARG A 420 4.15 -1.27 -1.52
N GLU A 421 2.96 -1.59 -2.04
CA GLU A 421 1.78 -1.86 -1.20
C GLU A 421 1.79 -3.30 -0.64
N HIS A 422 2.87 -4.03 -0.92
CA HIS A 422 3.09 -5.42 -0.58
C HIS A 422 1.94 -6.34 -1.05
N SER A 423 1.35 -5.97 -2.18
CA SER A 423 0.47 -6.80 -2.99
C SER A 423 1.27 -7.52 -4.07
N ALA A 424 0.94 -8.79 -4.30
CA ALA A 424 1.62 -9.63 -5.29
C ALA A 424 1.31 -9.14 -6.72
N HIS A 425 2.30 -9.23 -7.63
CA HIS A 425 2.10 -8.85 -9.04
C HIS A 425 1.54 -9.99 -9.91
N PHE A 426 1.51 -11.24 -9.42
CA PHE A 426 1.17 -12.40 -10.26
C PHE A 426 -0.33 -12.58 -10.50
N GLY A 427 -0.66 -13.01 -11.73
CA GLY A 427 -1.98 -13.49 -12.11
C GLY A 427 -2.24 -14.90 -11.61
N SER A 428 -3.23 -15.05 -10.72
CA SER A 428 -4.15 -16.20 -10.51
C SER A 428 -3.65 -17.66 -10.48
N ALA A 429 -2.36 -17.97 -10.59
CA ALA A 429 -1.87 -19.35 -10.61
C ALA A 429 -1.70 -19.88 -9.18
N GLY A 430 -2.49 -20.90 -8.81
CA GLY A 430 -2.30 -21.66 -7.58
C GLY A 430 -0.95 -22.43 -7.57
N LYS A 431 -0.38 -22.64 -6.39
CA LYS A 431 0.96 -23.25 -6.17
C LYS A 431 0.90 -24.36 -5.13
N THR A 432 1.79 -25.34 -5.21
CA THR A 432 1.90 -26.48 -4.28
C THR A 432 3.25 -26.55 -3.56
N GLU A 433 4.11 -25.54 -3.73
CA GLU A 433 5.47 -25.53 -3.18
C GLU A 433 5.47 -25.25 -1.67
N ASN A 434 6.39 -25.89 -0.94
CA ASN A 434 6.54 -25.68 0.51
C ASN A 434 7.65 -24.68 0.85
N LEU A 435 8.46 -24.28 -0.14
CA LEU A 435 9.52 -23.28 0.02
C LEU A 435 9.31 -22.18 -1.01
N LEU A 436 9.32 -20.93 -0.53
CA LEU A 436 9.04 -19.75 -1.32
C LEU A 436 10.17 -18.75 -1.17
N ASP A 437 10.61 -18.16 -2.27
CA ASP A 437 11.50 -17.01 -2.23
C ASP A 437 10.71 -15.74 -2.56
N ILE A 438 10.71 -14.78 -1.64
CA ILE A 438 9.96 -13.53 -1.76
C ILE A 438 10.93 -12.38 -1.85
N SER A 439 10.78 -11.57 -2.90
CA SER A 439 11.43 -10.27 -3.00
C SER A 439 10.41 -9.15 -2.82
N CYS A 440 10.65 -8.28 -1.85
CA CYS A 440 9.86 -7.09 -1.62
C CYS A 440 10.75 -5.96 -1.12
N PHE A 441 10.27 -4.73 -1.20
CA PHE A 441 10.89 -3.62 -0.50
C PHE A 441 10.43 -3.55 0.95
N ASN A 442 11.24 -2.95 1.80
CA ASN A 442 10.80 -2.53 3.13
C ASN A 442 9.74 -1.40 3.01
N ALA A 443 9.10 -1.03 4.11
CA ALA A 443 7.97 -0.09 4.07
C ALA A 443 8.42 1.31 3.62
N SER A 444 9.65 1.70 3.95
CA SER A 444 10.28 2.96 3.49
C SER A 444 10.70 2.90 2.01
N CYS A 445 10.63 1.73 1.38
CA CYS A 445 11.19 1.47 0.06
C CYS A 445 12.66 1.93 -0.06
N THR A 446 13.45 1.89 1.02
CA THR A 446 14.87 2.25 1.04
C THR A 446 15.77 1.04 0.85
N ARG A 447 15.24 -0.17 1.12
CA ARG A 447 15.96 -1.43 1.08
C ARG A 447 15.11 -2.50 0.45
N ARG A 448 15.70 -3.29 -0.45
CA ARG A 448 15.12 -4.55 -0.91
C ARG A 448 15.43 -5.66 0.09
N SER A 449 14.43 -6.43 0.43
CA SER A 449 14.55 -7.64 1.22
C SER A 449 14.25 -8.87 0.35
N ARG A 450 14.95 -9.95 0.67
CA ARG A 450 14.73 -11.28 0.10
C ARG A 450 14.51 -12.23 1.26
N PHE A 451 13.38 -12.94 1.25
CA PHE A 451 12.99 -13.86 2.31
C PHE A 451 12.80 -15.25 1.72
N ARG A 452 13.46 -16.24 2.31
CA ARG A 452 13.24 -17.65 1.96
C ARG A 452 12.32 -18.24 3.02
N ILE A 453 11.11 -18.60 2.63
CA ILE A 453 9.99 -18.83 3.55
C ILE A 453 9.51 -20.27 3.42
N ALA A 454 9.48 -20.98 4.53
CA ALA A 454 8.91 -22.32 4.60
C ALA A 454 7.41 -22.24 4.94
N LEU A 455 6.57 -22.81 4.07
CA LEU A 455 5.16 -23.04 4.36
C LEU A 455 4.98 -24.42 5.02
N PRO A 456 4.34 -24.49 6.20
CA PRO A 456 4.08 -25.77 6.86
C PRO A 456 3.22 -26.65 5.97
N HIS A 457 3.65 -27.90 5.75
CA HIS A 457 2.89 -28.85 4.96
C HIS A 457 1.54 -29.15 5.63
N GLU A 458 1.46 -29.06 6.96
CA GLU A 458 0.23 -29.20 7.73
C GLU A 458 -0.79 -28.09 7.41
N LEU A 459 -0.32 -26.92 6.98
CA LEU A 459 -1.16 -25.79 6.63
C LEU A 459 -1.73 -25.93 5.21
N THR A 460 -0.89 -26.29 4.24
CA THR A 460 -1.31 -26.42 2.83
C THR A 460 -1.98 -27.75 2.55
N GLY A 461 -1.62 -28.82 3.26
CA GLY A 461 -2.14 -30.17 3.03
C GLY A 461 -1.87 -30.69 1.60
N GLY A 462 -0.89 -30.12 0.90
CA GLY A 462 -0.65 -30.36 -0.53
C GLY A 462 -1.66 -29.67 -1.47
N GLN A 463 -2.60 -28.89 -0.95
CA GLN A 463 -3.54 -28.11 -1.74
C GLN A 463 -2.84 -26.95 -2.44
N MET A 464 -3.42 -26.52 -3.55
CA MET A 464 -3.00 -25.28 -4.19
C MET A 464 -3.25 -24.10 -3.24
N TYR A 465 -2.38 -23.10 -3.29
CA TYR A 465 -2.60 -21.82 -2.63
C TYR A 465 -2.14 -20.65 -3.51
N PHE A 466 -2.60 -19.45 -3.19
CA PHE A 466 -2.02 -18.21 -3.69
C PHE A 466 -1.69 -17.27 -2.54
N MET A 467 -0.63 -16.48 -2.72
CA MET A 467 -0.26 -15.45 -1.77
C MET A 467 -0.98 -14.15 -2.12
N ARG A 468 -1.85 -13.68 -1.23
CA ARG A 468 -2.67 -12.49 -1.45
C ARG A 468 -1.92 -11.20 -1.07
N ARG A 469 -1.13 -11.26 -0.01
CA ARG A 469 -0.42 -10.11 0.56
C ARG A 469 0.76 -10.57 1.41
N VAL A 470 1.82 -9.77 1.40
CA VAL A 470 2.94 -9.86 2.35
C VAL A 470 2.92 -8.58 3.17
N ASP A 471 3.32 -8.63 4.43
CA ASP A 471 3.52 -7.47 5.27
C ASP A 471 4.83 -7.65 6.03
N PRO A 472 5.95 -7.11 5.49
CA PRO A 472 7.27 -7.34 6.04
C PRO A 472 7.50 -6.59 7.36
N SER A 473 6.84 -5.45 7.60
CA SER A 473 6.96 -4.73 8.88
C SER A 473 6.26 -5.46 10.03
N GLU A 474 5.26 -6.28 9.71
CA GLU A 474 4.54 -7.11 10.66
C GLU A 474 4.97 -8.58 10.72
N GLY A 475 5.81 -9.02 9.78
CA GLY A 475 6.22 -10.43 9.66
C GLY A 475 5.06 -11.34 9.25
N ARG A 476 4.15 -10.87 8.40
CA ARG A 476 2.89 -11.59 8.08
C ARG A 476 2.73 -11.86 6.60
N ILE A 477 2.07 -12.97 6.30
CA ILE A 477 1.68 -13.37 4.95
C ILE A 477 0.22 -13.81 4.98
N VAL A 478 -0.52 -13.41 3.97
CA VAL A 478 -1.90 -13.80 3.77
C VAL A 478 -1.96 -14.79 2.62
N LEU A 479 -2.32 -16.02 2.93
CA LEU A 479 -2.49 -17.10 1.97
C LEU A 479 -3.97 -17.34 1.73
N PHE A 480 -4.33 -17.64 0.50
CA PHE A 480 -5.60 -18.24 0.17
C PHE A 480 -5.34 -19.67 -0.26
N ILE A 481 -5.89 -20.63 0.47
CA ILE A 481 -5.71 -22.06 0.23
C ILE A 481 -7.01 -22.58 -0.39
N PHE A 482 -6.89 -23.26 -1.53
CA PHE A 482 -8.05 -23.81 -2.25
C PHE A 482 -8.56 -25.07 -1.55
N GLU A 483 -9.88 -25.21 -1.39
CA GLU A 483 -10.47 -26.40 -0.75
C GLU A 483 -10.51 -27.61 -1.68
N ASP A 484 -10.59 -27.37 -3.00
CA ASP A 484 -10.59 -28.39 -4.06
C ASP A 484 -9.55 -28.03 -5.14
N GLU A 485 -9.26 -28.98 -6.04
CA GLU A 485 -8.42 -28.73 -7.24
C GLU A 485 -9.01 -27.67 -8.21
N LYS A 486 -10.27 -27.28 -8.03
CA LYS A 486 -10.93 -26.25 -8.86
C LYS A 486 -10.77 -24.86 -8.21
N PRO A 487 -10.19 -23.86 -8.90
CA PRO A 487 -9.71 -22.62 -8.30
C PRO A 487 -10.80 -21.57 -7.97
N ARG A 488 -11.90 -21.95 -7.31
CA ARG A 488 -13.03 -21.03 -7.04
C ARG A 488 -13.49 -20.97 -5.59
N VAL A 489 -13.09 -21.92 -4.77
CA VAL A 489 -13.51 -22.03 -3.37
C VAL A 489 -12.25 -22.27 -2.52
N GLY A 490 -12.12 -21.49 -1.45
CA GLY A 490 -10.95 -21.56 -0.61
C GLY A 490 -11.08 -20.67 0.62
N SER A 491 -10.13 -20.84 1.52
CA SER A 491 -10.08 -20.20 2.82
C SER A 491 -8.86 -19.29 2.92
N LEU A 492 -8.98 -18.18 3.65
CA LEU A 492 -7.85 -17.29 3.91
C LEU A 492 -7.17 -17.69 5.22
N TYR A 493 -5.84 -17.69 5.18
CA TYR A 493 -4.98 -17.96 6.32
C TYR A 493 -4.01 -16.80 6.51
N LEU A 494 -3.83 -16.41 7.76
CA LEU A 494 -2.74 -15.54 8.17
C LEU A 494 -1.60 -16.42 8.68
N VAL A 495 -0.40 -16.20 8.15
CA VAL A 495 0.83 -16.85 8.58
C VAL A 495 1.75 -15.79 9.13
N GLN A 496 2.32 -16.01 10.31
CA GLN A 496 3.20 -15.07 10.98
C GLN A 496 4.55 -15.70 11.29
N TYR A 497 5.60 -14.92 11.04
CA TYR A 497 7.01 -15.28 11.13
C TYR A 497 7.73 -14.59 12.27
#